data_AF-A0A9R1BNR2-F1
#
_entry.id   AF-A0A9R1BNR2-F1
#
_cell.length_a   1.000
_cell.length_b   1.000
_cell.length_c   1.000
_cell.angle_alpha   90.00
_cell.angle_beta   90.00
_cell.angle_gamma   90.00
#
_symmetry.space_group_name_H-M   'P 1'
#
loop_
_entity.id
_entity.type
_entity.pdbx_description
1 polymer ?
#
loop_
_entity_poly.entity_id
_entity_poly.type
_entity_poly.pdbx_seq_one_letter_code
_entity_poly.pdbx_strand_id
1 'polypeptide(L)'
;MLQPRIIGNKHYETSQRVKETLQCYKELQDIIAILVLDELSEEDRLTVARARKNERFLSQPLFMAEVFTCSPGNGQIGVLPTHAPVNIAVDMGPLRIDILNDQWLVAVLWSGFARIVNNEIIIVGNDADLGSDIDPEEAQKALELAEANLSKALGAKDLVEANLALRRARIRIEE
;
A
#
# COMPACT_ATOMS: atom_id res chain seq x y z
N MET A 1 -9.15 10.81 -22.85
CA MET A 1 -8.87 12.25 -23.06
C MET A 1 -9.46 13.04 -21.91
N LEU A 2 -8.72 13.98 -21.31
CA LEU A 2 -9.28 14.95 -20.36
C LEU A 2 -10.35 15.77 -21.10
N GLN A 3 -11.57 15.85 -20.57
CA GLN A 3 -12.66 16.62 -21.18
C GLN A 3 -13.14 17.69 -20.21
N PRO A 4 -13.29 18.97 -20.64
CA PRO A 4 -13.73 20.05 -19.76
C PRO A 4 -15.09 19.78 -19.10
N ARG A 5 -15.97 19.03 -19.77
CA ARG A 5 -17.31 18.67 -19.26
C ARG A 5 -17.25 17.76 -18.02
N ILE A 6 -16.16 17.03 -17.81
CA ILE A 6 -16.02 16.06 -16.71
C ILE A 6 -15.35 16.71 -15.49
N ILE A 7 -14.29 17.48 -15.72
CA ILE A 7 -13.42 18.03 -14.66
C ILE A 7 -13.57 19.54 -14.44
N GLY A 8 -14.36 20.22 -15.28
CA GLY A 8 -14.52 21.68 -15.28
C GLY A 8 -13.41 22.40 -16.05
N ASN A 9 -13.74 23.58 -16.58
CA ASN A 9 -12.85 24.39 -17.43
C ASN A 9 -11.54 24.77 -16.72
N LYS A 10 -11.62 25.21 -15.46
CA LYS A 10 -10.44 25.65 -14.69
C LYS A 10 -9.40 24.54 -14.53
N HIS A 11 -9.85 23.32 -14.23
CA HIS A 11 -8.95 22.17 -14.10
C HIS A 11 -8.39 21.74 -15.45
N TYR A 12 -9.23 21.69 -16.47
CA TYR A 12 -8.80 21.37 -17.83
C TYR A 12 -7.71 22.33 -18.33
N GLU A 13 -7.94 23.63 -18.23
CA GLU A 13 -6.97 24.66 -18.62
C GLU A 13 -5.67 24.55 -17.82
N THR A 14 -5.77 24.28 -16.51
CA THR A 14 -4.59 24.11 -15.66
C THR A 14 -3.78 22.88 -16.08
N SER A 15 -4.44 21.75 -16.36
CA SER A 15 -3.78 20.54 -16.84
C SER A 15 -3.13 20.73 -18.22
N GLN A 16 -3.77 21.48 -19.14
CA GLN A 16 -3.17 21.79 -20.45
C GLN A 16 -1.89 22.61 -20.29
N ARG A 17 -1.91 23.68 -19.48
CA ARG A 17 -0.71 24.50 -19.22
C ARG A 17 0.44 23.71 -18.61
N VAL A 18 0.14 22.80 -17.67
CA VAL A 18 1.16 21.91 -17.08
C VAL A 18 1.74 20.99 -18.15
N LYS A 19 0.90 20.43 -19.03
CA LYS A 19 1.34 19.56 -20.12
C LYS A 19 2.23 20.31 -21.12
N GLU A 20 1.85 21.50 -21.53
CA GLU A 20 2.66 22.37 -22.41
C GLU A 20 4.03 22.67 -21.80
N THR A 21 4.06 23.05 -20.52
CA THR A 21 5.31 23.33 -19.80
C THR A 21 6.24 22.11 -19.77
N LEU A 22 5.71 20.92 -19.52
CA LEU A 22 6.49 19.67 -19.51
C LEU A 22 6.95 19.24 -20.92
N GLN A 23 6.17 19.56 -21.96
CA GLN A 23 6.54 19.27 -23.33
C GLN A 23 7.72 20.15 -23.79
N CYS A 24 7.66 21.47 -23.55
CA CYS A 24 8.78 22.36 -23.81
C CYS A 24 10.02 21.98 -23.00
N TYR A 25 9.85 21.50 -21.76
CA TYR A 25 10.96 21.01 -20.96
C TYR A 25 11.66 19.79 -21.58
N LYS A 26 10.91 18.85 -22.16
CA LYS A 26 11.51 17.70 -22.87
C LYS A 26 12.36 18.15 -24.06
N GLU A 27 11.88 19.11 -24.84
CA GLU A 27 12.63 19.68 -25.96
C GLU A 27 13.92 20.37 -25.48
N LEU A 28 13.86 21.06 -24.33
CA LEU A 28 15.02 21.67 -23.70
C LEU A 28 15.97 20.65 -23.06
N GLN A 29 15.50 19.48 -22.62
CA GLN A 29 16.36 18.44 -22.03
C GLN A 29 17.40 17.91 -23.02
N ASP A 30 17.01 17.71 -24.29
CA ASP A 30 17.92 17.27 -25.34
C ASP A 30 19.01 18.32 -25.62
N ILE A 31 18.65 19.61 -25.52
CA ILE A 31 19.59 20.73 -25.65
C ILE A 31 20.52 20.81 -24.43
N ILE A 32 19.99 20.65 -23.20
CA ILE A 32 20.76 20.65 -21.94
C ILE A 32 21.72 19.46 -21.85
N ALA A 33 21.43 18.35 -22.54
CA ALA A 33 22.35 17.23 -22.62
C ALA A 33 23.62 17.57 -23.41
N ILE A 34 23.54 18.54 -24.33
CA ILE A 34 24.64 19.00 -25.18
C ILE A 34 25.30 20.25 -24.59
N LEU A 35 24.52 21.19 -24.05
CA LEU A 35 24.94 22.48 -23.51
C LEU A 35 24.71 22.57 -22.00
N VAL A 36 25.55 23.29 -21.27
CA VAL A 36 25.35 23.49 -19.82
C VAL A 36 24.15 24.42 -19.58
N LEU A 37 23.42 24.20 -18.47
CA LEU A 37 22.19 24.94 -18.12
C LEU A 37 22.36 26.48 -18.11
N ASP A 38 23.55 26.98 -17.81
CA ASP A 38 23.84 28.41 -17.75
C ASP A 38 23.97 29.07 -19.14
N GLU A 39 24.07 28.27 -20.21
CA GLU A 39 24.13 28.75 -21.59
C GLU A 39 22.74 28.93 -22.23
N LEU A 40 21.68 28.53 -21.52
CA LEU A 40 20.30 28.74 -21.97
C LEU A 40 19.86 30.19 -21.81
N SER A 41 18.87 30.58 -22.62
CA SER A 41 18.19 31.87 -22.45
C SER A 41 17.53 31.97 -21.06
N GLU A 42 17.32 33.20 -20.59
CA GLU A 42 16.68 33.44 -19.29
C GLU A 42 15.25 32.86 -19.24
N GLU A 43 14.53 32.90 -20.37
CA GLU A 43 13.19 32.34 -20.53
C GLU A 43 13.18 30.81 -20.47
N ASP A 44 14.16 30.16 -21.12
CA ASP A 44 14.29 28.70 -21.10
C ASP A 44 14.67 28.20 -19.71
N ARG A 45 15.58 28.90 -19.02
CA ARG A 45 15.92 28.59 -17.63
C ARG A 45 14.71 28.68 -16.71
N LEU A 46 13.86 29.69 -16.91
CA LEU A 46 12.62 29.85 -16.15
C LEU A 46 11.64 28.69 -16.45
N THR A 47 11.54 28.27 -17.71
CA THR A 47 10.72 27.14 -18.14
C THR A 47 11.20 25.84 -17.50
N VAL A 48 12.50 25.57 -17.51
CA VAL A 48 13.11 24.40 -16.85
C VAL A 48 12.86 24.42 -15.35
N ALA A 49 13.01 25.58 -14.70
CA ALA A 49 12.76 25.72 -13.26
C ALA A 49 11.28 25.41 -12.91
N ARG A 50 10.34 25.93 -13.70
CA ARG A 50 8.90 25.66 -13.53
C ARG A 50 8.56 24.19 -13.78
N ALA A 51 9.10 23.60 -14.83
CA ALA A 51 8.90 22.19 -15.17
C ALA A 51 9.42 21.27 -14.06
N ARG A 52 10.64 21.47 -13.56
CA ARG A 52 11.19 20.71 -12.43
C ARG A 52 10.36 20.84 -11.15
N LYS A 53 9.79 22.02 -10.90
CA LYS A 53 8.86 22.23 -9.77
C LYS A 53 7.56 21.45 -9.97
N ASN A 54 7.01 21.44 -11.18
CA ASN A 54 5.84 20.66 -11.52
C ASN A 54 6.11 19.16 -11.42
N GLU A 55 7.23 18.66 -11.96
CA GLU A 55 7.63 17.26 -11.82
C GLU A 55 7.76 16.86 -10.35
N ARG A 56 8.47 17.67 -9.54
CA ARG A 56 8.58 17.42 -8.09
C ARG A 56 7.23 17.43 -7.37
N PHE A 57 6.32 18.32 -7.75
CA PHE A 57 4.98 18.40 -7.17
C PHE A 57 4.11 17.21 -7.59
N LEU A 58 4.19 16.78 -8.84
CA LEU A 58 3.45 15.62 -9.35
C LEU A 58 4.05 14.29 -8.85
N SER A 59 5.34 14.28 -8.56
CA SER A 59 6.06 13.15 -7.97
C SER A 59 6.15 13.25 -6.45
N GLN A 60 5.56 14.28 -5.83
CA GLN A 60 5.62 14.41 -4.38
C GLN A 60 4.78 13.28 -3.81
N PRO A 61 5.20 12.66 -2.70
CA PRO A 61 4.33 11.77 -1.97
C PRO A 61 3.10 12.57 -1.54
N LEU A 62 1.97 12.33 -2.20
CA LEU A 62 0.69 12.84 -1.77
C LEU A 62 0.33 12.03 -0.53
N PHE A 63 0.45 12.64 0.65
CA PHE A 63 0.02 12.02 1.89
C PHE A 63 -1.50 11.82 1.82
N MET A 64 -1.93 10.57 1.70
CA MET A 64 -3.29 10.13 1.99
C MET A 64 -3.27 8.61 2.22
N ALA A 65 -3.28 8.25 3.50
CA ALA A 65 -3.51 6.93 4.10
C ALA A 65 -2.61 5.78 3.62
N GLU A 66 -1.48 5.58 4.32
CA GLU A 66 -0.78 4.30 4.34
C GLU A 66 0.03 4.04 5.61
N VAL A 67 -0.29 2.92 6.26
CA VAL A 67 0.63 1.79 6.45
C VAL A 67 -0.22 0.53 6.38
N PHE A 68 0.11 -0.39 5.47
CA PHE A 68 -0.38 -1.76 5.53
C PHE A 68 0.73 -2.61 6.14
N THR A 69 0.43 -3.52 7.06
CA THR A 69 1.37 -4.60 7.39
C THR A 69 0.64 -5.88 7.04
N CYS A 70 1.06 -6.59 5.99
CA CYS A 70 0.74 -8.00 5.81
C CYS A 70 1.96 -8.80 6.18
N SER A 71 1.77 -10.01 6.71
CA SER A 71 2.86 -10.95 7.02
C SER A 71 2.98 -12.03 5.93
N PRO A 72 3.40 -11.76 4.67
CA PRO A 72 3.63 -12.83 3.71
C PRO A 72 4.88 -13.62 4.09
N GLY A 73 4.71 -14.92 4.31
CA GLY A 73 5.73 -15.96 4.29
C GLY A 73 6.76 -15.93 5.41
N ASN A 74 7.41 -14.79 5.64
CA ASN A 74 8.52 -14.53 6.56
C ASN A 74 8.85 -13.01 6.71
N GLY A 75 7.98 -12.08 6.30
CA GLY A 75 8.29 -10.64 6.35
C GLY A 75 7.05 -9.76 6.44
N GLN A 76 7.24 -8.48 6.74
CA GLN A 76 6.20 -7.46 6.77
C GLN A 76 6.29 -6.60 5.50
N ILE A 77 5.16 -6.35 4.82
CA ILE A 77 5.12 -5.43 3.68
C ILE A 77 4.31 -4.19 4.03
N GLY A 78 5.00 -3.04 3.99
CA GLY A 78 4.44 -1.70 3.96
C GLY A 78 4.03 -1.31 2.55
N VAL A 79 2.74 -1.13 2.30
CA VAL A 79 2.25 -0.48 1.08
C VAL A 79 2.10 1.01 1.37
N LEU A 80 2.56 1.86 0.45
CA LEU A 80 2.61 3.34 0.48
C LEU A 80 2.00 3.89 -0.84
N PRO A 81 1.77 5.21 -1.00
CA PRO A 81 0.93 5.67 -2.10
C PRO A 81 1.76 5.66 -3.35
N THR A 82 1.12 5.31 -4.46
CA THR A 82 1.83 5.12 -5.73
C THR A 82 2.79 3.92 -5.69
N HIS A 83 2.54 2.92 -4.84
CA HIS A 83 3.27 1.65 -4.86
C HIS A 83 3.17 0.99 -6.25
N ALA A 84 4.26 0.34 -6.67
CA ALA A 84 4.28 -0.42 -7.91
C ALA A 84 3.17 -1.50 -7.90
N PRO A 85 2.48 -1.73 -9.03
CA PRO A 85 1.45 -2.76 -9.08
C PRO A 85 1.98 -4.12 -8.64
N VAL A 86 1.31 -4.75 -7.68
CA VAL A 86 1.73 -6.02 -7.08
C VAL A 86 0.52 -6.93 -6.89
N ASN A 87 0.70 -8.20 -7.23
CA ASN A 87 -0.17 -9.29 -6.82
C ASN A 87 0.64 -10.21 -5.93
N ILE A 88 0.19 -10.44 -4.70
CA ILE A 88 0.94 -11.23 -3.71
C ILE A 88 0.00 -12.12 -2.90
N ALA A 89 0.50 -13.32 -2.55
CA ALA A 89 -0.15 -14.17 -1.57
C ALA A 89 0.11 -13.61 -0.17
N VAL A 90 -0.94 -13.50 0.63
CA VAL A 90 -0.89 -13.01 2.00
C VAL A 90 -1.11 -14.19 2.94
N ASP A 91 -0.14 -14.38 3.83
CA ASP A 91 -0.24 -15.38 4.89
C ASP A 91 -0.92 -14.81 6.14
N MET A 92 -1.22 -15.72 7.06
CA MET A 92 -1.88 -15.44 8.31
C MET A 92 -1.15 -14.37 9.13
N GLY A 93 -1.85 -13.29 9.49
CA GLY A 93 -1.27 -12.24 10.31
C GLY A 93 -2.15 -11.03 10.52
N PRO A 94 -1.70 -10.11 11.39
CA PRO A 94 -2.38 -8.86 11.64
C PRO A 94 -2.25 -7.94 10.43
N LEU A 95 -3.35 -7.29 10.09
CA LEU A 95 -3.54 -6.31 9.04
C LEU A 95 -3.90 -4.99 9.71
N ARG A 96 -2.99 -4.02 9.64
CA ARG A 96 -3.23 -2.65 10.10
C ARG A 96 -3.55 -1.78 8.90
N ILE A 97 -4.60 -0.97 8.99
CA ILE A 97 -5.04 -0.04 7.97
C ILE A 97 -5.25 1.30 8.65
N ASP A 98 -4.52 2.32 8.21
CA ASP A 98 -4.76 3.69 8.65
C ASP A 98 -6.01 4.25 7.95
N ILE A 99 -7.04 4.56 8.74
CA ILE A 99 -8.24 5.26 8.28
C ILE A 99 -8.11 6.71 8.74
N LEU A 100 -8.22 7.65 7.79
CA LEU A 100 -8.25 9.12 7.97
C LEU A 100 -8.32 9.62 9.43
N ASN A 101 -7.31 10.40 9.86
CA ASN A 101 -7.11 10.98 11.20
C ASN A 101 -6.45 10.06 12.26
N ASP A 102 -5.37 9.36 11.90
CA ASP A 102 -4.58 8.50 12.82
C ASP A 102 -5.38 7.36 13.47
N GLN A 103 -6.51 6.98 12.86
CA GLN A 103 -7.36 5.91 13.38
C GLN A 103 -7.02 4.60 12.69
N TRP A 104 -6.36 3.71 13.42
CA TRP A 104 -5.99 2.39 12.93
C TRP A 104 -7.18 1.44 13.00
N LEU A 105 -7.57 0.89 11.85
CA LEU A 105 -8.36 -0.32 11.78
C LEU A 105 -7.40 -1.51 11.78
N VAL A 106 -7.64 -2.45 12.69
CA VAL A 106 -6.86 -3.67 12.78
C VAL A 106 -7.76 -4.86 12.53
N ALA A 107 -7.28 -5.78 11.70
CA ALA A 107 -7.96 -7.02 11.36
C ALA A 107 -6.94 -8.15 11.30
N VAL A 108 -7.33 -9.38 11.60
CA VAL A 108 -6.53 -10.58 11.42
C VAL A 108 -6.96 -11.23 10.12
N LEU A 109 -6.03 -11.36 9.17
CA LEU A 109 -6.27 -12.12 7.95
C LEU A 109 -5.80 -13.57 8.14
N TRP A 110 -6.64 -14.55 7.80
CA TRP A 110 -6.27 -15.96 7.96
C TRP A 110 -5.46 -16.54 6.80
N SER A 111 -5.78 -16.11 5.58
CA SER A 111 -5.07 -16.43 4.32
C SER A 111 -5.77 -15.72 3.16
N GLY A 112 -5.02 -15.25 2.16
CA GLY A 112 -5.62 -14.64 0.99
C GLY A 112 -4.64 -14.18 -0.08
N PHE A 113 -5.14 -13.34 -0.98
CA PHE A 113 -4.35 -12.63 -1.97
C PHE A 113 -4.60 -11.13 -1.86
N ALA A 114 -3.55 -10.35 -2.01
CA ALA A 114 -3.64 -8.91 -2.14
C ALA A 114 -3.26 -8.48 -3.56
N ARG A 115 -4.07 -7.59 -4.12
CA ARG A 115 -3.78 -6.85 -5.34
C ARG A 115 -3.68 -5.38 -5.02
N ILE A 116 -2.55 -4.78 -5.38
CA ILE A 116 -2.27 -3.36 -5.23
C ILE A 116 -2.11 -2.80 -6.64
N VAL A 117 -2.99 -1.90 -7.06
CA VAL A 117 -2.92 -1.24 -8.37
C VAL A 117 -3.70 0.06 -8.36
N ASN A 118 -3.22 1.11 -9.04
CA ASN A 118 -3.93 2.40 -9.17
C ASN A 118 -4.39 3.00 -7.83
N ASN A 119 -3.56 2.92 -6.79
CA ASN A 119 -3.88 3.35 -5.41
C ASN A 119 -5.13 2.66 -4.83
N GLU A 120 -5.49 1.49 -5.36
CA GLU A 120 -6.51 0.62 -4.84
C GLU A 120 -5.83 -0.64 -4.32
N ILE A 121 -6.19 -1.05 -3.09
CA ILE A 121 -5.77 -2.30 -2.49
C ILE A 121 -7.00 -3.17 -2.32
N ILE A 122 -6.98 -4.33 -2.97
CA ILE A 122 -8.02 -5.34 -2.86
C ILE A 122 -7.41 -6.56 -2.21
N ILE A 123 -7.91 -6.91 -1.03
CA ILE A 123 -7.53 -8.12 -0.32
C ILE A 123 -8.69 -9.09 -0.40
N VAL A 124 -8.43 -10.28 -0.92
CA VAL A 124 -9.38 -11.38 -0.99
C VAL A 124 -8.89 -12.45 -0.04
N GLY A 125 -9.50 -12.50 1.14
CA GLY A 125 -9.24 -13.51 2.17
C GLY A 125 -10.28 -14.61 2.15
N ASN A 126 -9.90 -15.79 2.66
CA ASN A 126 -10.86 -16.86 2.92
C ASN A 126 -11.71 -16.56 4.17
N ASP A 127 -11.09 -15.90 5.16
CA ASP A 127 -11.71 -15.46 6.40
C ASP A 127 -10.90 -14.31 7.02
N ALA A 128 -11.56 -13.41 7.77
CA ALA A 128 -10.93 -12.27 8.43
C ALA A 128 -11.70 -11.86 9.69
N ASP A 129 -10.99 -11.71 10.81
CA ASP A 129 -11.54 -11.24 12.09
C ASP A 129 -11.17 -9.76 12.30
N LEU A 130 -12.11 -8.89 12.68
CA LEU A 130 -11.76 -7.52 13.10
C LEU A 130 -11.21 -7.55 14.52
N GLY A 131 -10.17 -6.75 14.83
CA GLY A 131 -9.60 -6.69 16.18
C GLY A 131 -10.62 -6.30 17.26
N SER A 132 -11.67 -5.55 16.90
CA SER A 132 -12.78 -5.20 17.80
C SER A 132 -13.68 -6.38 18.18
N ASP A 133 -13.70 -7.42 17.35
CA ASP A 133 -14.63 -8.55 17.47
C ASP A 133 -13.96 -9.75 18.19
N ILE A 134 -12.68 -9.62 18.56
CA ILE A 134 -11.91 -10.65 19.23
C ILE A 134 -12.14 -10.56 20.75
N ASP A 135 -12.86 -11.53 21.32
CA ASP A 135 -12.99 -11.69 22.77
C ASP A 135 -11.68 -12.26 23.35
N PRO A 136 -10.98 -11.55 24.26
CA PRO A 136 -9.71 -11.99 24.82
C PRO A 136 -9.84 -13.27 25.66
N GLU A 137 -10.98 -13.51 26.31
CA GLU A 137 -11.20 -14.74 27.06
C GLU A 137 -11.39 -15.94 26.13
N GLU A 138 -12.12 -15.75 25.02
CA GLU A 138 -12.33 -16.80 24.02
C GLU A 138 -11.02 -17.14 23.31
N ALA A 139 -10.23 -16.12 22.96
CA ALA A 139 -8.91 -16.28 22.36
C ALA A 139 -7.95 -17.07 23.28
N GLN A 140 -7.94 -16.75 24.58
CA GLN A 140 -7.11 -17.45 25.57
C GLN A 140 -7.53 -18.92 25.74
N LYS A 141 -8.83 -19.19 25.86
CA LYS A 141 -9.37 -20.56 25.96
C LYS A 141 -9.04 -21.37 24.70
N ALA A 142 -9.12 -20.75 23.52
CA ALA A 142 -8.75 -21.39 22.26
C ALA A 142 -7.25 -21.74 22.20
N LEU A 143 -6.37 -20.89 22.75
CA LEU A 143 -4.94 -21.17 22.85
C LEU A 143 -4.66 -22.38 23.75
N GLU A 144 -5.23 -22.41 24.95
CA GLU A 144 -5.04 -23.53 25.88
C GLU A 144 -5.53 -24.86 25.28
N LEU A 145 -6.66 -24.84 24.57
CA LEU A 145 -7.17 -26.01 23.86
C LEU A 145 -6.22 -26.45 22.73
N ALA A 146 -5.68 -25.51 21.97
CA ALA A 146 -4.75 -25.80 20.88
C ALA A 146 -3.42 -26.38 21.40
N GLU A 147 -2.89 -25.86 22.52
CA GLU A 147 -1.70 -26.41 23.20
C GLU A 147 -1.95 -27.82 23.73
N ALA A 148 -3.11 -28.04 24.35
CA ALA A 148 -3.52 -29.37 24.82
C ALA A 148 -3.63 -30.36 23.65
N ASN A 149 -4.11 -29.93 22.48
CA ASN A 149 -4.20 -30.76 21.28
C ASN A 149 -2.84 -31.04 20.65
N LEU A 150 -1.91 -30.07 20.66
CA LEU A 150 -0.54 -30.25 20.20
C LEU A 150 0.20 -31.31 21.03
N SER A 151 0.02 -31.31 22.35
CA SER A 151 0.65 -32.30 23.24
C SER A 151 0.13 -33.73 23.04
N LYS A 152 -1.06 -33.88 22.46
CA LYS A 152 -1.71 -35.17 22.18
C LYS A 152 -1.52 -35.65 20.74
N ALA A 153 -0.94 -34.83 19.86
CA ALA A 153 -0.74 -35.16 18.46
C ALA A 153 0.38 -36.20 18.30
N LEU A 154 0.04 -37.38 17.77
CA LEU A 154 0.99 -38.49 17.57
C LEU A 154 1.31 -38.72 16.08
N GLY A 155 0.44 -38.24 15.16
CA GLY A 155 0.60 -38.38 13.71
C GLY A 155 1.13 -37.12 13.02
N ALA A 156 1.80 -37.29 11.88
CA ALA A 156 2.34 -36.17 11.09
C ALA A 156 1.24 -35.20 10.61
N LYS A 157 0.05 -35.71 10.27
CA LYS A 157 -1.10 -34.90 9.87
C LYS A 157 -1.67 -34.13 11.06
N ASP A 158 -1.90 -34.82 12.18
CA ASP A 158 -2.45 -34.23 13.41
C ASP A 158 -1.52 -33.15 13.97
N LEU A 159 -0.21 -33.35 13.85
CA LEU A 159 0.79 -32.37 14.26
C LEU A 159 0.75 -31.11 13.40
N VAL A 160 0.53 -31.22 12.08
CA VAL A 160 0.37 -30.06 11.20
C VAL A 160 -0.92 -29.30 11.51
N GLU A 161 -2.04 -30.01 11.71
CA GLU A 161 -3.32 -29.39 12.07
C GLU A 161 -3.27 -28.71 13.45
N ALA A 162 -2.66 -29.35 14.44
CA ALA A 162 -2.47 -28.78 15.77
C ALA A 162 -1.55 -27.55 15.74
N ASN A 163 -0.47 -27.58 14.97
CA ASN A 163 0.41 -26.43 14.80
C ASN A 163 -0.29 -25.26 14.09
N LEU A 164 -1.13 -25.55 13.09
CA LEU A 164 -1.93 -24.52 12.42
C LEU A 164 -2.92 -23.88 13.40
N ALA A 165 -3.65 -24.70 14.17
CA ALA A 165 -4.61 -24.22 15.18
C ALA A 165 -3.93 -23.38 16.27
N LEU A 166 -2.74 -23.80 16.73
CA LEU A 166 -1.93 -23.06 17.70
C LEU A 166 -1.49 -21.70 17.12
N ARG A 167 -1.02 -21.68 15.87
CA ARG A 167 -0.63 -20.43 15.19
C ARG A 167 -1.82 -19.48 15.06
N ARG A 168 -3.03 -20.01 14.81
CA ARG A 168 -4.25 -19.21 14.78
C ARG A 168 -4.58 -18.59 16.14
N ALA A 169 -4.58 -19.40 17.19
CA ALA A 169 -4.92 -18.92 18.53
C ALA A 169 -3.93 -17.86 19.04
N ARG A 170 -2.63 -17.99 18.74
CA ARG A 170 -1.63 -16.98 19.11
C ARG A 170 -1.88 -15.61 18.49
N ILE A 171 -2.22 -15.57 17.20
CA ILE A 171 -2.42 -14.31 16.48
C ILE A 171 -3.65 -13.55 17.02
N ARG A 172 -4.67 -14.26 17.52
CA ARG A 172 -5.81 -13.62 18.21
C ARG A 172 -5.45 -12.97 19.54
N ILE A 173 -4.36 -13.37 20.18
CA ILE A 173 -3.92 -12.83 21.48
C ILE A 173 -2.94 -11.66 21.31
N GLU A 174 -2.19 -11.63 20.21
CA GLU A 174 -1.21 -10.58 19.92
C GLU A 174 -1.82 -9.24 19.42
N GLU A 175 -3.15 -9.16 19.34
CA GLU A 175 -3.96 -8.00 18.88
C GLU A 175 -4.49 -7.13 20.03
#